data_AF-M1WVJ4-F1
#
_entry.id   AF-M1WVJ4-F1
#
_cell.length_a   1.000
_cell.length_b   1.000
_cell.length_c   1.000
_cell.angle_alpha   90.00
_cell.angle_beta   90.00
_cell.angle_gamma   90.00
#
_symmetry.space_group_name_H-M   'P 1'
#
loop_
_entity.id
_entity.type
_entity.pdbx_description
1 polymer ?
#
loop_
_entity_poly.entity_id
_entity_poly.type
_entity_poly.pdbx_seq_one_letter_code
_entity_poly.pdbx_strand_id
1 'polypeptide(L)'
;MADKHPEEFERRQDKFIYDGHYLPVANGAKESGLDADKHSKTVQQVLWSTGVQHGPDTNVVKKAVEKLKQEERFDPSSQEFESDLIEAIYEERKTRFGGSSKKVRENVQKRLEREKLDALNKLKKGRKE
;
A
#
# COMPACT_ATOMS: atom_id res chain seq x y z
N MET A 1 35.41 20.98 -2.26
CA MET A 1 34.16 21.67 -1.95
C MET A 1 33.01 20.85 -2.51
N ALA A 2 32.28 20.11 -1.67
CA ALA A 2 31.03 19.45 -2.06
C ALA A 2 30.18 19.27 -0.80
N ASP A 3 29.82 20.39 -0.19
CA ASP A 3 28.94 20.45 0.97
C ASP A 3 27.84 21.46 0.63
N LYS A 4 26.83 21.01 -0.12
CA LYS A 4 25.62 21.78 -0.42
C LYS A 4 24.42 20.84 -0.58
N HIS A 5 23.75 20.62 0.56
CA HIS A 5 22.35 20.21 0.73
C HIS A 5 21.96 18.73 0.43
N PRO A 6 22.32 17.77 1.30
CA PRO A 6 21.77 16.41 1.26
C PRO A 6 20.24 16.37 1.41
N GLU A 7 19.65 17.26 2.21
CA GLU A 7 18.20 17.30 2.47
C GLU A 7 17.36 17.67 1.24
N GLU A 8 17.90 18.47 0.32
CA GLU A 8 17.25 18.86 -0.94
C GLU A 8 17.31 17.75 -2.00
N PHE A 9 18.29 16.84 -1.90
CA PHE A 9 18.45 15.68 -2.76
C PHE A 9 17.63 14.48 -2.24
N GLU A 10 17.55 14.30 -0.92
CA GLU A 10 16.62 13.37 -0.27
C GLU A 10 15.16 13.76 -0.55
N ARG A 11 14.76 15.02 -0.35
CA ARG A 11 13.41 15.51 -0.71
C ARG A 11 13.07 15.32 -2.18
N ARG A 12 14.06 15.39 -3.09
CA ARG A 12 13.86 15.16 -4.53
C ARG A 12 13.71 13.68 -4.87
N GLN A 13 14.44 12.79 -4.19
CA GLN A 13 14.24 11.35 -4.32
C GLN A 13 12.91 10.90 -3.69
N ASP A 14 12.52 11.47 -2.55
CA ASP A 14 11.21 11.28 -1.93
C ASP A 14 10.08 11.69 -2.89
N LYS A 15 10.21 12.87 -3.52
CA LYS A 15 9.22 13.37 -4.47
C LYS A 15 9.17 12.55 -5.76
N PHE A 16 10.31 12.11 -6.30
CA PHE A 16 10.36 11.29 -7.52
C PHE A 16 9.75 9.89 -7.31
N ILE A 17 9.99 9.28 -6.14
CA ILE A 17 9.38 8.01 -5.78
C ILE A 17 7.89 8.18 -5.45
N TYR A 18 7.50 9.28 -4.80
CA TYR A 18 6.11 9.61 -4.47
C TYR A 18 5.27 9.91 -5.73
N ASP A 19 5.73 10.80 -6.62
CA ASP A 19 5.04 11.13 -7.87
C ASP A 19 4.98 9.91 -8.82
N GLY A 20 6.06 9.13 -8.90
CA GLY A 20 6.18 8.03 -9.85
C GLY A 20 5.46 6.73 -9.44
N HIS A 21 5.28 6.46 -8.14
CA HIS A 21 4.75 5.19 -7.66
C HIS A 21 3.53 5.32 -6.76
N TYR A 22 3.40 6.41 -5.99
CA TYR A 22 2.27 6.58 -5.07
C TYR A 22 1.09 7.25 -5.76
N LEU A 23 1.29 8.36 -6.49
CA LEU A 23 0.18 9.11 -7.11
C LEU A 23 -0.68 8.26 -8.07
N PRO A 24 -0.11 7.45 -8.98
CA PRO A 24 -0.94 6.64 -9.89
C PRO A 24 -1.81 5.62 -9.13
N VAL A 25 -1.25 5.00 -8.10
CA VAL A 25 -1.95 4.04 -7.24
C VAL A 25 -3.04 4.72 -6.41
N ALA A 26 -2.75 5.91 -5.85
CA ALA A 26 -3.72 6.70 -5.09
C ALA A 26 -4.87 7.20 -5.99
N ASN A 27 -4.58 7.60 -7.23
CA ASN A 27 -5.60 8.01 -8.19
C ASN A 27 -6.50 6.84 -8.58
N GLY A 28 -5.95 5.66 -8.90
CA GLY A 28 -6.74 4.46 -9.19
C GLY A 28 -7.57 3.97 -8.00
N ALA A 29 -7.06 4.15 -6.78
CA ALA A 29 -7.82 3.92 -5.55
C ALA A 29 -9.01 4.89 -5.45
N LYS A 30 -8.80 6.16 -5.75
CA LYS A 30 -9.83 7.21 -5.70
C LYS A 30 -10.96 6.95 -6.68
N GLU A 31 -10.65 6.47 -7.89
CA GLU A 31 -11.66 6.02 -8.86
C GLU A 31 -12.52 4.87 -8.32
N SER A 32 -11.97 4.06 -7.41
CA SER A 32 -12.68 2.99 -6.72
C SER A 32 -13.43 3.47 -5.47
N GLY A 33 -13.42 4.78 -5.17
CA GLY A 33 -14.05 5.38 -4.00
C GLY A 33 -13.18 5.41 -2.74
N LEU A 34 -11.90 5.06 -2.85
CA LEU A 34 -10.94 5.10 -1.74
C LEU A 34 -10.07 6.37 -1.86
N ASP A 35 -10.36 7.38 -1.03
CA ASP A 35 -9.56 8.61 -1.01
C ASP A 35 -8.39 8.48 -0.02
N ALA A 36 -7.21 8.12 -0.52
CA ALA A 36 -6.04 7.82 0.29
C ALA A 36 -5.63 8.93 1.27
N ASP A 37 -5.92 10.19 0.95
CA ASP A 37 -5.60 11.35 1.80
C ASP A 37 -6.45 11.38 3.09
N LYS A 38 -7.64 10.77 3.05
CA LYS A 38 -8.56 10.65 4.21
C LYS A 38 -8.23 9.48 5.14
N HIS A 39 -7.26 8.67 4.78
CA HIS A 39 -6.84 7.50 5.57
C HIS A 39 -5.49 7.74 6.25
N SER A 40 -5.22 6.91 7.26
CA SER A 40 -4.02 6.99 8.07
C SER A 40 -2.74 6.94 7.23
N LYS A 41 -1.66 7.49 7.79
CA LYS A 41 -0.32 7.40 7.18
C LYS A 41 0.11 5.96 6.91
N THR A 42 -0.34 5.02 7.74
CA THR A 42 -0.11 3.59 7.51
C THR A 42 -0.73 3.10 6.20
N VAL A 43 -1.99 3.46 5.92
CA VAL A 43 -2.64 3.12 4.64
C VAL A 43 -1.89 3.76 3.47
N GLN A 44 -1.50 5.04 3.59
CA GLN A 44 -0.70 5.74 2.56
C GLN A 44 0.63 5.02 2.28
N GLN A 45 1.32 4.53 3.32
CA GLN A 45 2.56 3.76 3.20
C GLN A 45 2.35 2.39 2.53
N VAL A 46 1.22 1.72 2.79
CA VAL A 46 0.87 0.45 2.13
C VAL A 46 0.58 0.65 0.64
N LEU A 47 -0.16 1.70 0.29
CA LEU A 47 -0.40 2.10 -1.10
C LEU A 47 0.93 2.35 -1.83
N TRP A 48 1.83 3.10 -1.20
CA TRP A 48 3.14 3.39 -1.75
C TRP A 48 3.98 2.11 -1.96
N SER A 49 4.09 1.25 -0.93
CA SER A 49 4.82 -0.02 -1.03
C SER A 49 4.25 -0.92 -2.13
N THR A 50 2.94 -0.86 -2.37
CA THR A 50 2.26 -1.60 -3.43
C THR A 50 2.67 -1.07 -4.80
N GLY A 51 2.70 0.25 -4.99
CA GLY A 51 3.16 0.90 -6.22
C GLY A 51 4.64 0.61 -6.51
N VAL A 52 5.51 0.64 -5.49
CA VAL A 52 6.93 0.28 -5.64
C VAL A 52 7.11 -1.18 -6.06
N GLN A 53 6.32 -2.11 -5.50
CA GLN A 53 6.47 -3.53 -5.80
C GLN A 53 5.85 -3.95 -7.14
N HIS A 54 4.70 -3.39 -7.49
CA HIS A 54 3.89 -3.84 -8.62
C HIS A 54 3.81 -2.82 -9.77
N GLY A 55 4.48 -1.69 -9.63
CA GLY A 55 4.45 -0.58 -10.58
C GLY A 55 3.29 0.39 -10.35
N PRO A 56 3.35 1.58 -10.95
CA PRO A 56 2.33 2.62 -10.81
C PRO A 56 0.95 2.24 -11.35
N ASP A 57 0.89 1.50 -12.45
CA ASP A 57 -0.37 1.07 -13.10
C ASP A 57 -1.00 -0.19 -12.46
N THR A 58 -0.57 -0.54 -11.25
CA THR A 58 -1.08 -1.73 -10.57
C THR A 58 -2.56 -1.60 -10.21
N ASN A 59 -3.35 -2.61 -10.55
CA ASN A 59 -4.77 -2.70 -10.16
C ASN A 59 -4.97 -3.43 -8.82
N VAL A 60 -3.91 -3.69 -8.05
CA VAL A 60 -4.00 -4.38 -6.75
C VAL A 60 -4.96 -3.69 -5.79
N VAL A 61 -4.85 -2.37 -5.66
CA VAL A 61 -5.65 -1.60 -4.71
C VAL A 61 -7.10 -1.53 -5.15
N LYS A 62 -7.34 -1.31 -6.45
CA LYS A 62 -8.68 -1.37 -7.04
C LYS A 62 -9.35 -2.71 -6.75
N LYS A 63 -8.67 -3.83 -7.01
CA LYS A 63 -9.22 -5.17 -6.72
C LYS A 63 -9.48 -5.41 -5.24
N ALA A 64 -8.62 -4.93 -4.35
CA ALA A 64 -8.84 -5.01 -2.91
C ALA A 64 -10.11 -4.25 -2.50
N VAL A 65 -10.32 -3.05 -3.04
CA VAL A 65 -11.52 -2.25 -2.80
C VAL A 65 -12.77 -2.93 -3.39
N GLU A 66 -12.70 -3.42 -4.63
CA GLU A 66 -13.81 -4.16 -5.27
C GLU A 66 -14.19 -5.41 -4.47
N LYS A 67 -13.21 -6.15 -3.96
CA LYS A 67 -13.43 -7.31 -3.09
C LYS A 67 -14.16 -6.92 -1.81
N LEU A 68 -13.72 -5.86 -1.12
CA LEU A 68 -14.41 -5.38 0.09
C LEU A 68 -15.84 -4.91 -0.20
N LYS A 69 -16.10 -4.32 -1.36
CA LYS A 69 -17.47 -3.98 -1.78
C LYS A 69 -18.32 -5.23 -2.01
N GLN A 70 -17.77 -6.25 -2.66
CA GLN A 70 -18.45 -7.53 -2.88
C GLN A 70 -18.75 -8.27 -1.57
N GLU A 71 -17.88 -8.11 -0.56
CA GLU A 71 -18.06 -8.68 0.78
C GLU A 71 -18.92 -7.80 1.71
N GLU A 72 -19.50 -6.69 1.21
CA GLU A 72 -20.27 -5.72 2.01
C GLU A 72 -19.49 -5.13 3.20
N ARG A 73 -18.15 -5.09 3.11
CA ARG A 73 -17.21 -4.58 4.12
C ARG A 73 -16.57 -3.24 3.75
N PHE A 74 -17.03 -2.64 2.65
CA PHE A 74 -16.53 -1.35 2.21
C PHE A 74 -17.19 -0.21 2.99
N ASP A 75 -16.52 0.24 4.05
CA ASP A 75 -16.91 1.43 4.82
C ASP A 75 -15.71 2.36 5.04
N PRO A 76 -15.38 3.26 4.10
CA PRO A 76 -14.23 4.14 4.21
C PRO A 76 -14.29 5.13 5.40
N SER A 77 -15.43 5.24 6.09
CA SER A 77 -15.57 6.10 7.27
C SER A 77 -15.30 5.35 8.58
N SER A 78 -15.31 4.01 8.56
CA SER A 78 -15.02 3.17 9.73
C SER A 78 -13.50 3.04 9.94
N GLN A 79 -13.10 2.93 11.22
CA GLN A 79 -11.71 2.63 11.55
C GLN A 79 -11.38 1.18 11.20
N GLU A 80 -12.30 0.25 11.40
CA GLU A 80 -12.14 -1.17 11.11
C GLU A 80 -11.82 -1.41 9.64
N PHE A 81 -12.40 -0.61 8.75
CA PHE A 81 -12.14 -0.66 7.31
C PHE A 81 -10.67 -0.52 6.93
N GLU A 82 -9.87 0.29 7.63
CA GLU A 82 -8.44 0.40 7.28
C GLU A 82 -7.69 -0.90 7.51
N SER A 83 -8.08 -1.70 8.51
CA SER A 83 -7.46 -3.00 8.76
C SER A 83 -7.87 -3.97 7.65
N ASP A 84 -9.17 -4.01 7.32
CA ASP A 84 -9.73 -4.81 6.24
C ASP A 84 -9.10 -4.47 4.88
N LEU A 85 -8.88 -3.19 4.62
CA LEU A 85 -8.22 -2.68 3.41
C LEU A 85 -6.77 -3.14 3.33
N ILE A 86 -6.00 -3.01 4.41
CA ILE A 86 -4.61 -3.48 4.45
C ILE A 86 -4.58 -4.98 4.19
N GLU A 87 -5.42 -5.77 4.85
CA GLU A 87 -5.49 -7.21 4.64
C GLU A 87 -5.83 -7.56 3.19
N ALA A 88 -6.86 -6.93 2.62
CA ALA A 88 -7.29 -7.15 1.24
C ALA A 88 -6.17 -6.81 0.22
N ILE A 89 -5.42 -5.72 0.44
CA ILE A 89 -4.28 -5.36 -0.42
C ILE A 89 -3.19 -6.43 -0.34
N TYR A 90 -2.82 -6.91 0.86
CA TYR A 90 -1.78 -7.93 0.99
C TYR A 90 -2.20 -9.28 0.42
N GLU A 91 -3.47 -9.68 0.56
CA GLU A 91 -4.00 -10.87 -0.11
C GLU A 91 -3.87 -10.76 -1.63
N GLU A 92 -4.24 -9.61 -2.19
CA GLU A 92 -4.13 -9.40 -3.64
C GLU A 92 -2.66 -9.37 -4.11
N ARG A 93 -1.74 -8.75 -3.35
CA ARG A 93 -0.28 -8.74 -3.66
C ARG A 93 0.30 -10.15 -3.77
N LYS A 94 -0.11 -11.08 -2.91
CA LYS A 94 0.42 -12.47 -2.92
C LYS A 94 0.08 -13.24 -4.20
N THR A 95 -1.00 -12.88 -4.88
CA THR A 95 -1.44 -13.59 -6.11
C THR A 95 -0.56 -13.29 -7.33
N ARG A 96 0.21 -12.19 -7.29
CA ARG A 96 0.93 -11.66 -8.48
C ARG A 96 2.24 -12.36 -8.81
N PHE A 97 2.58 -13.44 -8.10
CA PHE A 97 3.83 -14.19 -8.29
C PHE A 97 3.62 -15.54 -9.00
N GLY A 98 2.53 -15.71 -9.76
CA GLY A 98 2.19 -16.96 -10.44
C GLY A 98 3.27 -17.50 -11.39
N GLY A 99 4.05 -16.60 -12.03
CA GLY A 99 5.17 -16.96 -12.90
C GLY A 99 6.47 -17.35 -12.19
N SER A 100 6.54 -17.22 -10.85
CA SER A 100 7.75 -17.48 -10.07
C SER A 100 7.85 -18.93 -9.60
N SER A 101 9.08 -19.39 -9.37
CA SER A 101 9.33 -20.72 -8.78
C SER A 101 8.66 -20.87 -7.42
N LYS A 102 8.36 -22.12 -7.01
CA LYS A 102 7.72 -22.39 -5.70
C LYS A 102 8.49 -21.77 -4.54
N LYS A 103 9.82 -21.92 -4.52
CA LYS A 103 10.70 -21.35 -3.48
C LYS A 103 10.65 -19.83 -3.43
N VAL A 104 10.60 -19.17 -4.58
CA VAL A 104 10.48 -17.70 -4.64
C VAL A 104 9.11 -17.27 -4.12
N ARG A 105 8.03 -17.94 -4.53
CA ARG A 105 6.67 -17.66 -4.05
C ARG A 105 6.57 -17.79 -2.53
N GLU A 106 7.07 -18.88 -1.95
CA GLU A 106 7.05 -19.11 -0.50
C GLU A 106 7.79 -18.03 0.28
N ASN A 107 8.97 -17.62 -0.21
CA ASN A 107 9.75 -16.56 0.44
C ASN A 107 9.06 -15.20 0.36
N VAL A 108 8.49 -14.86 -0.81
CA VAL A 108 7.75 -13.61 -0.99
C VAL A 108 6.50 -13.59 -0.12
N GLN A 109 5.74 -14.69 -0.06
CA GLN A 109 4.56 -14.79 0.81
C GLN A 109 4.93 -14.59 2.28
N LYS A 110 6.00 -15.24 2.78
CA LYS A 110 6.48 -15.03 4.15
C LYS A 110 6.85 -13.58 4.44
N ARG A 111 7.48 -12.89 3.48
CA ARG A 111 7.82 -11.48 3.62
C ARG A 111 6.57 -10.61 3.68
N LEU A 112 5.64 -10.80 2.74
CA LEU A 112 4.38 -10.06 2.68
C LEU A 112 3.53 -10.24 3.95
N GLU A 113 3.52 -11.43 4.56
CA GLU A 113 2.86 -11.63 5.84
C GLU A 113 3.47 -10.80 6.98
N ARG A 114 4.80 -10.72 7.03
CA ARG A 114 5.49 -9.89 8.04
C ARG A 114 5.21 -8.41 7.83
N GLU A 115 5.28 -7.96 6.58
CA GLU A 115 4.95 -6.57 6.21
C GLU A 115 3.48 -6.22 6.57
N LYS A 116 2.53 -7.14 6.34
CA LYS A 116 1.12 -6.98 6.74
C LYS A 116 0.98 -6.82 8.25
N LEU A 117 1.60 -7.71 9.03
CA LEU A 117 1.53 -7.65 10.49
C LEU A 117 2.15 -6.36 11.04
N ASP A 118 3.27 -5.91 10.47
CA ASP A 118 3.89 -4.63 10.83
C ASP A 118 2.96 -3.44 10.52
N ALA A 119 2.34 -3.43 9.35
CA ALA A 119 1.37 -2.40 8.97
C ALA A 119 0.16 -2.38 9.93
N LEU A 120 -0.44 -3.54 10.24
CA LEU A 120 -1.55 -3.61 11.19
C LEU A 120 -1.14 -3.16 12.60
N ASN A 121 0.08 -3.48 13.03
CA ASN A 121 0.60 -3.02 14.32
C ASN A 121 0.82 -1.50 14.34
N LYS A 122 1.37 -0.92 13.26
CA LYS A 122 1.52 0.53 13.12
C LYS A 122 0.18 1.24 13.08
N LEU A 123 -0.80 0.69 12.37
CA LEU A 123 -2.18 1.18 12.34
C LEU A 123 -2.78 1.23 13.76
N LYS A 124 -2.64 0.15 14.52
CA LYS A 124 -3.12 0.09 15.92
C LYS A 124 -2.39 1.07 16.84
N LYS A 125 -1.09 1.29 16.65
CA LYS A 125 -0.29 2.24 17.45
C LYS A 125 -0.70 3.68 17.16
N GLY A 126 -0.81 4.06 15.89
CA GLY A 126 -1.21 5.43 15.50
C GLY A 126 -2.66 5.80 15.85
N ARG A 127 -3.49 4.85 16.31
CA ARG A 127 -4.82 5.13 16.90
C ARG A 127 -4.78 5.45 18.39
N LYS A 128 -3.68 5.14 19.07
CA LYS A 128 -3.52 5.34 20.51
C LYS A 128 -2.83 6.67 20.86
N GLU A 129 -2.36 7.38 19.85
CA GLU A 129 -1.73 8.71 19.94
C GLU A 129 -2.78 9.78 19.62
#